data_AF-A0A016XN07-F1
#
_entry.id   AF-A0A016XN07-F1
#
_cell.length_a   1.000
_cell.length_b   1.000
_cell.length_c   1.000
_cell.angle_alpha   90.00
_cell.angle_beta   90.00
_cell.angle_gamma   90.00
#
_symmetry.space_group_name_H-M   'P 1'
#
loop_
_entity.id
_entity.type
_entity.pdbx_description
1 polymer ?
#
loop_
_entity_poly.entity_id
_entity_poly.type
_entity_poly.pdbx_seq_one_letter_code
_entity_poly.pdbx_strand_id
1 'polypeptide(L)'
;MEADSTDNLSLVELQSFLSGKSVAIIGNASSIFNDRLGAEIDAHEVVIRINHGCIKNPVAQGSKTTIWAGSVALNEHEVQEYFAPIYAMWMTPRRRSLPNYSPDFRRKLFLHPVEFWEVLQKEVGALGDRQARPTTGAMVINLVVKHCKPSRVRLYGFDFFKTKTFYEKRLPKNKPHDFHAEEVWVEELCAAYSCLEIRKHGNRNLEPKTPMHTILSWVLRCMHRLIDTLFRRR
;
A
#
# COMPACT_ATOMS: atom_id res chain seq x y z
N MET A 1 3.08 35.36 18.24
CA MET A 1 1.63 35.07 18.20
C MET A 1 1.43 33.94 17.22
N GLU A 2 1.28 32.74 17.77
CA GLU A 2 1.10 31.49 17.04
C GLU A 2 -0.28 31.48 16.38
N ALA A 3 -0.31 31.32 15.06
CA ALA A 3 -1.53 31.02 14.33
C ALA A 3 -1.82 29.53 14.49
N ASP A 4 -2.37 29.15 15.65
CA ASP A 4 -3.04 27.88 15.84
C ASP A 4 -4.41 27.96 15.13
N SER A 5 -4.39 27.67 13.82
CA SER A 5 -5.60 27.45 13.03
C SER A 5 -5.61 26.00 12.57
N THR A 6 -6.59 25.27 13.08
CA THR A 6 -6.90 23.86 12.90
C THR A 6 -7.37 23.55 11.47
N ASP A 7 -6.49 23.75 10.48
CA ASP A 7 -6.80 23.55 9.05
C ASP A 7 -6.42 22.16 8.51
N ASN A 8 -5.98 21.24 9.37
CA ASN A 8 -5.57 19.89 8.98
C ASN A 8 -6.62 18.86 9.38
N LEU A 9 -6.71 17.76 8.62
CA LEU A 9 -7.58 16.63 8.96
C LEU A 9 -7.22 16.12 10.36
N SER A 10 -8.18 16.08 11.27
CA SER A 10 -7.96 15.66 12.65
C SER A 10 -7.84 14.14 12.77
N LEU A 11 -7.29 13.68 13.91
CA LEU A 11 -7.26 12.25 14.22
C LEU A 11 -8.67 11.65 14.30
N VAL A 12 -9.62 12.37 14.91
CA VAL A 12 -11.01 11.89 15.06
C VAL A 12 -11.69 11.72 13.71
N GLU A 13 -11.50 12.65 12.78
CA GLU A 13 -12.04 12.54 11.42
C GLU A 13 -11.41 11.37 10.65
N LEU A 14 -10.08 11.20 10.74
CA LEU A 14 -9.41 10.07 10.11
C LEU A 14 -9.87 8.72 10.70
N GLN A 15 -10.03 8.64 12.02
CA GLN A 15 -10.55 7.47 12.72
C GLN A 15 -11.98 7.16 12.27
N SER A 16 -12.86 8.18 12.23
CA SER A 16 -14.23 8.04 11.76
C SER A 16 -14.28 7.51 10.33
N PHE A 17 -13.40 8.03 9.46
CA PHE A 17 -13.31 7.57 8.07
C PHE A 17 -12.85 6.12 7.94
N LEU A 18 -11.90 5.66 8.75
CA LEU A 18 -11.32 4.31 8.64
C LEU A 18 -12.06 3.23 9.46
N SER A 19 -12.81 3.64 10.49
CA SER A 19 -13.50 2.73 11.40
C SER A 19 -14.47 1.81 10.65
N GLY A 20 -14.38 0.51 10.92
CA GLY A 20 -15.23 -0.51 10.29
C GLY A 20 -14.96 -0.76 8.80
N LYS A 21 -14.02 -0.05 8.16
CA LYS A 21 -13.71 -0.24 6.73
C LYS A 21 -12.72 -1.37 6.51
N SER A 22 -12.85 -2.00 5.33
CA SER A 22 -11.82 -2.84 4.77
C SER A 22 -10.70 -2.00 4.14
N VAL A 23 -9.47 -2.20 4.60
CA VAL A 23 -8.30 -1.39 4.23
C VAL A 23 -7.22 -2.26 3.57
N ALA A 24 -6.76 -1.87 2.39
CA ALA A 24 -5.54 -2.38 1.79
C ALA A 24 -4.42 -1.36 1.97
N ILE A 25 -3.28 -1.79 2.53
CA ILE A 25 -2.06 -0.98 2.60
C ILE A 25 -1.08 -1.55 1.59
N ILE A 26 -0.60 -0.71 0.68
CA ILE A 26 0.26 -1.12 -0.43
C ILE A 26 1.68 -0.64 -0.16
N GLY A 27 2.55 -1.59 0.16
CA GLY A 27 3.99 -1.43 0.22
C GLY A 27 4.61 -1.38 -1.18
N ASN A 28 5.89 -0.99 -1.23
CA ASN A 28 6.57 -0.71 -2.49
C ASN A 28 7.53 -1.82 -2.93
N ALA A 29 7.49 -3.00 -2.30
CA ALA A 29 8.34 -4.11 -2.68
C ALA A 29 8.09 -4.56 -4.12
N SER A 30 9.16 -4.80 -4.88
CA SER A 30 9.06 -5.26 -6.28
C SER A 30 8.41 -6.63 -6.43
N SER A 31 8.43 -7.43 -5.36
CA SER A 31 7.73 -8.72 -5.27
C SER A 31 6.23 -8.62 -5.53
N ILE A 32 5.59 -7.45 -5.35
CA ILE A 32 4.18 -7.21 -5.68
C ILE A 32 3.81 -7.58 -7.13
N PHE A 33 4.76 -7.50 -8.07
CA PHE A 33 4.51 -7.83 -9.49
C PHE A 33 4.53 -9.33 -9.79
N ASN A 34 4.83 -10.18 -8.81
CA ASN A 34 4.82 -11.64 -8.99
C ASN A 34 3.40 -12.21 -9.07
N ASP A 35 2.39 -11.44 -8.64
CA ASP A 35 0.99 -11.85 -8.55
C ASP A 35 0.07 -10.87 -9.29
N ARG A 36 -1.19 -11.26 -9.46
CA ARG A 36 -2.24 -10.48 -10.12
C ARG A 36 -3.26 -9.98 -9.09
N LEU A 37 -2.78 -9.19 -8.12
CA LEU A 37 -3.54 -8.81 -6.92
C LEU A 37 -4.49 -7.63 -7.16
N GLY A 38 -4.53 -7.05 -8.35
CA GLY A 38 -5.20 -5.77 -8.58
C GLY A 38 -6.70 -5.77 -8.29
N ALA A 39 -7.41 -6.81 -8.71
CA ALA A 39 -8.84 -6.94 -8.38
C ALA A 39 -9.08 -7.16 -6.88
N GLU A 40 -8.20 -7.89 -6.19
CA GLU A 40 -8.26 -8.11 -4.74
C GLU A 40 -8.03 -6.79 -3.98
N ILE A 41 -7.03 -6.01 -4.40
CA ILE A 41 -6.71 -4.69 -3.83
C ILE A 41 -7.89 -3.73 -4.04
N ASP A 42 -8.40 -3.62 -5.28
CA ASP A 42 -9.47 -2.69 -5.62
C ASP A 42 -10.82 -3.05 -4.97
N ALA A 43 -10.99 -4.28 -4.47
CA ALA A 43 -12.17 -4.70 -3.71
C ALA A 43 -12.24 -4.10 -2.28
N HIS A 44 -11.14 -3.52 -1.76
CA HIS A 44 -11.14 -2.86 -0.46
C HIS A 44 -11.83 -1.49 -0.54
N GLU A 45 -12.51 -1.09 0.52
CA GLU A 45 -13.13 0.23 0.61
C GLU A 45 -12.09 1.35 0.64
N VAL A 46 -10.96 1.12 1.31
CA VAL A 46 -9.84 2.07 1.41
C VAL A 46 -8.57 1.42 0.91
N VAL A 47 -7.87 2.10 -0.01
CA VAL A 47 -6.53 1.72 -0.46
C VAL A 47 -5.54 2.81 -0.11
N ILE A 48 -4.53 2.46 0.69
CA ILE A 48 -3.47 3.38 1.15
C ILE A 48 -2.18 3.07 0.41
N ARG A 49 -1.62 4.06 -0.29
CA ARG A 49 -0.32 3.94 -0.99
C ARG A 49 0.73 4.81 -0.32
N ILE A 50 1.98 4.34 -0.31
CA ILE A 50 3.06 5.01 0.42
C ILE A 50 4.13 5.63 -0.48
N ASN A 51 4.60 6.82 -0.12
CA ASN A 51 5.71 7.54 -0.76
C ASN A 51 5.52 7.69 -2.29
N HIS A 52 6.54 7.35 -3.08
CA HIS A 52 6.51 7.37 -4.56
C HIS A 52 5.87 6.12 -5.17
N GLY A 53 5.08 5.36 -4.37
CA GLY A 53 4.45 4.10 -4.76
C GLY A 53 3.29 4.23 -5.75
N CYS A 54 3.44 5.05 -6.80
CA CYS A 54 2.40 5.22 -7.81
C CYS A 54 2.24 3.95 -8.65
N ILE A 55 1.03 3.76 -9.19
CA ILE A 55 0.64 2.54 -9.89
C ILE A 55 1.45 2.42 -11.19
N LYS A 56 2.16 1.31 -11.37
CA LYS A 56 2.91 0.96 -12.59
C LYS A 56 2.26 -0.19 -13.36
N ASN A 57 1.62 -1.12 -12.64
CA ASN A 57 0.91 -2.25 -13.24
C ASN A 57 -0.40 -2.48 -12.47
N PRO A 58 -1.55 -1.99 -12.98
CA PRO A 58 -2.84 -2.17 -12.33
C PRO A 58 -3.24 -3.63 -12.11
N VAL A 59 -2.78 -4.56 -12.94
CA VAL A 59 -3.07 -6.00 -12.78
C VAL A 59 -2.47 -6.54 -11.48
N ALA A 60 -1.30 -6.05 -11.09
CA ALA A 60 -0.61 -6.47 -9.86
C ALA A 60 -0.95 -5.58 -8.66
N GLN A 61 -1.24 -4.30 -8.90
CA GLN A 61 -1.25 -3.28 -7.83
C GLN A 61 -2.63 -2.66 -7.58
N GLY A 62 -3.62 -2.98 -8.42
CA GLY A 62 -4.90 -2.29 -8.44
C GLY A 62 -4.77 -0.90 -9.07
N SER A 63 -5.91 -0.25 -9.23
CA SER A 63 -6.05 1.10 -9.80
C SER A 63 -6.50 2.13 -8.77
N LYS A 64 -7.04 1.68 -7.62
CA LYS A 64 -7.58 2.54 -6.58
C LYS A 64 -6.47 3.13 -5.70
N THR A 65 -6.63 4.40 -5.35
CA THR A 65 -5.94 5.05 -4.24
C THR A 65 -6.94 5.92 -3.49
N THR A 66 -7.19 5.59 -2.23
CA THR A 66 -8.08 6.37 -1.37
C THR A 66 -7.28 7.35 -0.52
N ILE A 67 -6.13 6.91 -0.02
CA ILE A 67 -5.23 7.72 0.80
C ILE A 67 -3.80 7.60 0.28
N TRP A 68 -3.11 8.74 0.17
CA TRP A 68 -1.66 8.78 -0.04
C TRP A 68 -0.95 9.08 1.28
N ALA A 69 0.08 8.30 1.63
CA ALA A 69 0.85 8.48 2.85
C ALA A 69 2.34 8.69 2.54
N GLY A 70 2.87 9.88 2.79
CA GLY A 70 4.22 10.28 2.41
C GLY A 70 5.10 10.64 3.60
N SER A 71 6.34 10.13 3.61
CA SER A 71 7.46 10.68 4.39
C SER A 71 8.46 11.43 3.50
N VAL A 72 8.16 11.53 2.20
CA VAL A 72 8.91 12.22 1.15
C VAL A 72 8.10 13.40 0.64
N ALA A 73 8.78 14.47 0.26
CA ALA A 73 8.12 15.66 -0.28
C ALA A 73 7.66 15.40 -1.71
N LEU A 74 6.34 15.37 -1.92
CA LEU A 74 5.68 15.52 -3.21
C LEU A 74 4.81 16.76 -3.17
N ASN A 75 4.89 17.61 -4.18
CA ASN A 75 4.01 18.77 -4.26
C ASN A 75 2.56 18.36 -4.55
N GLU A 76 1.62 19.28 -4.37
CA GLU A 76 0.19 19.00 -4.53
C GLU A 76 -0.15 18.41 -5.90
N HIS A 77 0.41 18.98 -6.97
CA HIS A 77 0.18 18.53 -8.34
C HIS A 77 0.64 17.08 -8.53
N GLU A 78 1.83 16.74 -8.05
CA GLU A 78 2.35 15.36 -8.10
C GLU A 78 1.45 14.39 -7.32
N VAL A 79 0.96 14.79 -6.15
CA VAL A 79 0.05 13.94 -5.37
C VAL A 79 -1.26 13.73 -6.13
N GLN A 80 -1.83 14.77 -6.73
CA GLN A 80 -3.06 14.66 -7.51
C GLN A 80 -2.87 13.82 -8.78
N GLU A 81 -1.80 14.07 -9.54
CA GLU A 81 -1.52 13.38 -10.80
C GLU A 81 -1.28 11.88 -10.59
N TYR A 82 -0.50 11.51 -9.57
CA TYR A 82 -0.08 10.11 -9.38
C TYR A 82 -1.03 9.28 -8.53
N PHE A 83 -1.83 9.92 -7.67
CA PHE A 83 -2.62 9.23 -6.66
C PHE A 83 -4.08 9.68 -6.61
N ALA A 84 -4.40 10.93 -6.97
CA ALA A 84 -5.73 11.54 -6.87
C ALA A 84 -6.49 11.16 -5.57
N PRO A 85 -5.87 11.31 -4.37
CA PRO A 85 -6.41 10.71 -3.16
C PRO A 85 -7.54 11.56 -2.54
N ILE A 86 -8.40 10.93 -1.75
CA ILE A 86 -9.39 11.63 -0.92
C ILE A 86 -8.69 12.33 0.25
N TYR A 87 -7.77 11.63 0.90
CA TYR A 87 -6.97 12.15 2.01
C TYR A 87 -5.48 11.93 1.79
N ALA A 88 -4.67 12.75 2.46
CA ALA A 88 -3.22 12.61 2.50
C ALA A 88 -2.75 12.43 3.95
N MET A 89 -1.65 11.72 4.17
CA MET A 89 -1.01 11.58 5.48
C MET A 89 0.47 11.95 5.41
N TRP A 90 0.90 12.90 6.23
CA TRP A 90 2.31 13.23 6.40
C TRP A 90 2.92 12.36 7.51
N MET A 91 3.66 11.34 7.09
CA MET A 91 4.20 10.27 7.92
C MET A 91 5.65 10.58 8.34
N THR A 92 5.93 11.79 8.79
CA THR A 92 7.23 12.14 9.37
C THR A 92 7.09 13.29 10.36
N PRO A 93 7.81 13.26 11.49
CA PRO A 93 7.82 14.38 12.44
C PRO A 93 8.50 15.63 11.86
N ARG A 94 9.19 15.53 10.72
CA ARG A 94 9.88 16.64 10.05
C ARG A 94 8.91 17.59 9.35
N ARG A 95 8.20 18.42 10.11
CA ARG A 95 7.23 19.41 9.59
C ARG A 95 7.87 20.48 8.70
N ARG A 96 9.15 20.82 8.93
CA ARG A 96 9.89 21.78 8.08
C ARG A 96 10.08 21.31 6.64
N SER A 97 9.92 20.02 6.37
CA SER A 97 10.02 19.44 5.03
C SER A 97 8.67 19.34 4.33
N LEU A 98 7.59 19.82 4.95
CA LEU A 98 6.26 19.81 4.37
C LEU A 98 6.22 20.79 3.18
N PRO A 99 5.80 20.33 1.98
CA PRO A 99 5.57 21.22 0.86
C PRO A 99 4.51 22.28 1.18
N ASN A 100 4.58 23.41 0.49
CA ASN A 100 3.56 24.44 0.59
C ASN A 100 2.29 23.98 -0.13
N TYR A 101 1.38 23.35 0.61
CA TYR A 101 0.10 22.87 0.10
C TYR A 101 -0.98 23.96 0.16
N SER A 102 -1.90 23.93 -0.79
CA SER A 102 -3.07 24.81 -0.77
C SER A 102 -3.88 24.61 0.52
N PRO A 103 -4.62 25.64 0.99
CA PRO A 103 -5.53 25.48 2.13
C PRO A 103 -6.50 24.30 1.96
N ASP A 104 -6.97 24.06 0.73
CA ASP A 104 -7.90 22.98 0.39
C ASP A 104 -7.28 21.60 0.56
N PHE A 105 -6.02 21.46 0.17
CA PHE A 105 -5.27 20.22 0.40
C PHE A 105 -4.93 20.03 1.87
N ARG A 106 -4.57 21.10 2.59
CA ARG A 106 -4.30 21.03 4.04
C ARG A 106 -5.48 20.46 4.82
N ARG A 107 -6.72 20.84 4.47
CA ARG A 107 -7.95 20.27 5.10
C ARG A 107 -8.13 18.77 4.91
N LYS A 108 -7.46 18.19 3.91
CA LYS A 108 -7.45 16.74 3.63
C LYS A 108 -6.17 16.05 4.12
N LEU A 109 -5.22 16.82 4.65
CA LEU A 109 -3.92 16.34 5.08
C LEU A 109 -3.92 16.07 6.58
N PHE A 110 -3.73 14.81 6.94
CA PHE A 110 -3.47 14.37 8.30
C PHE A 110 -1.97 14.48 8.62
N LEU A 111 -1.68 15.07 9.77
CA LEU A 111 -0.32 15.24 10.28
C LEU A 111 -0.06 14.18 11.35
N HIS A 112 0.74 13.15 11.04
CA HIS A 112 0.97 12.03 11.98
C HIS A 112 1.54 12.53 13.33
N PRO A 113 0.90 12.21 14.48
CA PRO A 113 1.36 12.65 15.80
C PRO A 113 2.78 12.16 16.11
N VAL A 114 3.57 12.98 16.79
CA VAL A 114 4.96 12.62 17.13
C VAL A 114 4.99 11.52 18.19
N GLU A 115 4.01 11.51 19.08
CA GLU A 115 3.84 10.54 20.17
C GLU A 115 3.65 9.13 19.61
N PHE A 116 2.88 9.00 18.52
CA PHE A 116 2.67 7.70 17.86
C PHE A 116 3.96 7.20 17.20
N TRP A 117 4.78 8.12 16.67
CA TRP A 117 6.09 7.80 16.11
C TRP A 117 7.08 7.35 17.19
N GLU A 118 7.11 8.04 18.34
CA GLU A 118 8.01 7.72 19.45
C GLU A 118 7.69 6.37 20.11
N VAL A 119 6.41 6.07 20.30
CA VAL A 119 5.97 4.76 20.81
C VAL A 119 6.38 3.66 19.83
N LEU A 120 6.10 3.84 18.54
CA LEU A 120 6.48 2.87 17.50
C LEU A 120 7.99 2.66 17.43
N GLN A 121 8.78 3.74 17.53
CA GLN A 121 10.24 3.65 17.54
C GLN A 121 10.74 2.78 18.70
N LYS A 122 10.18 2.98 19.90
CA LYS A 122 10.56 2.19 21.08
C LYS A 122 10.18 0.72 20.94
N GLU A 123 9.00 0.43 20.41
CA GLU A 123 8.55 -0.95 20.18
C GLU A 123 9.44 -1.68 19.18
N VAL A 124 9.66 -1.11 17.99
CA VAL A 124 10.53 -1.71 16.96
C VAL A 124 11.97 -1.80 17.46
N GLY A 125 12.47 -0.73 18.10
CA GLY A 125 13.82 -0.69 18.64
C GLY A 125 14.07 -1.66 19.81
N ALA A 126 13.02 -2.15 20.47
CA ALA A 126 13.14 -3.20 21.48
C ALA A 126 13.40 -4.59 20.86
N LEU A 127 13.05 -4.77 19.58
CA LEU A 127 13.24 -6.01 18.82
C LEU A 127 14.56 -6.03 18.01
N GLY A 128 15.28 -4.91 17.96
CA GLY A 128 16.50 -4.78 17.15
C GLY A 128 17.33 -3.54 17.50
N ASP A 129 17.68 -2.74 16.51
CA ASP A 129 18.42 -1.48 16.72
C ASP A 129 17.54 -0.40 17.37
N ARG A 130 17.87 -0.01 18.61
CA ARG A 130 17.19 1.04 19.38
C ARG A 130 17.21 2.42 18.72
N GLN A 131 18.14 2.67 17.80
CA GLN A 131 18.24 3.92 17.05
C GLN A 131 17.53 3.86 15.71
N ALA A 132 17.03 2.68 15.31
CA ALA A 132 16.27 2.55 14.08
C ALA A 132 15.03 3.44 14.10
N ARG A 133 14.75 4.04 12.94
CA ARG A 133 13.57 4.86 12.70
C ARG A 133 12.54 3.98 12.00
N PRO A 134 11.26 4.03 12.39
CA PRO A 134 10.23 3.31 11.66
C PRO A 134 10.13 3.75 10.19
N THR A 135 9.88 2.80 9.29
CA THR A 135 9.54 3.08 7.90
C THR A 135 8.15 3.69 7.78
N THR A 136 7.86 4.37 6.66
CA THR A 136 6.50 4.86 6.35
C THR A 136 5.47 3.73 6.42
N GLY A 137 5.84 2.52 5.97
CA GLY A 137 4.98 1.34 6.04
C GLY A 137 4.61 0.99 7.48
N ALA A 138 5.61 0.86 8.36
CA ALA A 138 5.38 0.60 9.79
C ALA A 138 4.52 1.70 10.45
N MET A 139 4.76 2.97 10.12
CA MET A 139 3.98 4.08 10.66
C MET A 139 2.50 4.04 10.24
N VAL A 140 2.21 3.70 8.97
CA VAL A 140 0.84 3.57 8.47
C VAL A 140 0.16 2.37 9.13
N ILE A 141 0.84 1.23 9.23
CA ILE A 141 0.32 0.03 9.91
C ILE A 141 -0.03 0.36 11.36
N ASN A 142 0.89 1.01 12.09
CA ASN A 142 0.69 1.39 13.49
C ASN A 142 -0.56 2.27 13.64
N LEU A 143 -0.66 3.35 12.85
CA LEU A 143 -1.78 4.27 12.88
C LEU A 143 -3.12 3.55 12.61
N VAL A 144 -3.19 2.80 11.50
CA VAL A 144 -4.44 2.17 11.05
C VAL A 144 -4.88 1.07 12.01
N VAL A 145 -3.98 0.17 12.38
CA VAL A 145 -4.31 -1.03 13.15
C VAL A 145 -4.61 -0.68 14.61
N LYS A 146 -3.76 0.12 15.26
CA LYS A 146 -3.90 0.41 16.70
C LYS A 146 -4.89 1.53 17.00
N HIS A 147 -5.09 2.47 16.08
CA HIS A 147 -5.83 3.70 16.38
C HIS A 147 -7.12 3.89 15.58
N CYS A 148 -7.35 3.17 14.47
CA CYS A 148 -8.48 3.47 13.57
C CYS A 148 -9.59 2.41 13.52
N LYS A 149 -9.45 1.28 14.23
CA LYS A 149 -10.47 0.22 14.34
C LYS A 149 -11.10 -0.24 12.99
N PRO A 150 -10.28 -0.55 11.96
CA PRO A 150 -10.79 -1.10 10.70
C PRO A 150 -11.43 -2.47 10.90
N SER A 151 -12.35 -2.87 10.02
CA SER A 151 -12.91 -4.23 10.05
C SER A 151 -11.91 -5.27 9.53
N ARG A 152 -11.06 -4.87 8.59
CA ARG A 152 -9.97 -5.70 8.04
C ARG A 152 -8.85 -4.82 7.50
N VAL A 153 -7.61 -5.25 7.66
CA VAL A 153 -6.41 -4.67 7.08
C VAL A 153 -5.62 -5.75 6.37
N ARG A 154 -5.33 -5.55 5.09
CA ARG A 154 -4.44 -6.42 4.32
C ARG A 154 -3.22 -5.66 3.82
N LEU A 155 -2.06 -6.24 4.04
CA LEU A 155 -0.77 -5.69 3.61
C LEU A 155 -0.35 -6.35 2.30
N TYR A 156 -0.15 -5.56 1.24
CA TYR A 156 0.30 -6.02 -0.08
C TYR A 156 1.66 -5.42 -0.41
N GLY A 157 2.59 -6.20 -0.98
CA GLY A 157 3.92 -5.69 -1.33
C GLY A 157 4.77 -5.33 -0.11
N PHE A 158 4.59 -6.07 0.99
CA PHE A 158 5.44 -6.03 2.19
C PHE A 158 6.25 -7.32 2.26
N ASP A 159 7.55 -7.20 1.95
CA ASP A 159 8.53 -8.29 2.11
C ASP A 159 9.74 -7.86 2.93
N PHE A 160 9.59 -6.75 3.67
CA PHE A 160 10.61 -6.22 4.60
C PHE A 160 11.99 -6.07 3.96
N PHE A 161 12.00 -5.53 2.74
CA PHE A 161 13.20 -5.26 1.94
C PHE A 161 13.97 -6.52 1.51
N LYS A 162 13.32 -7.70 1.51
CA LYS A 162 13.80 -8.89 0.81
C LYS A 162 13.89 -8.66 -0.70
N THR A 163 13.02 -7.78 -1.23
CA THR A 163 13.21 -7.24 -2.58
C THR A 163 13.33 -5.72 -2.57
N LYS A 164 13.86 -5.17 -3.66
CA LYS A 164 14.01 -3.71 -3.80
C LYS A 164 12.65 -3.03 -3.89
N THR A 165 12.63 -1.75 -3.53
CA THR A 165 11.54 -0.86 -3.90
C THR A 165 11.42 -0.79 -5.42
N PHE A 166 10.22 -0.94 -5.99
CA PHE A 166 10.09 -1.07 -7.45
C PHE A 166 10.55 0.13 -8.27
N TYR A 167 10.50 1.34 -7.70
CA TYR A 167 11.00 2.56 -8.33
C TYR A 167 12.47 2.84 -8.00
N GLU A 168 13.13 1.99 -7.20
CA GLU A 168 14.56 2.07 -6.94
C GLU A 168 15.34 1.08 -7.84
N LYS A 169 16.57 1.45 -8.22
CA LYS A 169 17.43 0.61 -9.07
C LYS A 169 18.11 -0.52 -8.27
N ARG A 170 18.36 -0.30 -6.98
CA ARG A 170 19.13 -1.19 -6.09
C ARG A 170 18.43 -1.29 -4.73
N LEU A 171 18.75 -2.34 -3.98
CA LEU A 171 18.40 -2.42 -2.56
C LEU A 171 19.02 -1.25 -1.79
N PRO A 172 18.37 -0.76 -0.73
CA PRO A 172 18.95 0.27 0.11
C PRO A 172 20.25 -0.20 0.74
N LYS A 173 21.22 0.70 0.84
CA LYS A 173 22.39 0.55 1.72
C LYS A 173 22.33 1.65 2.77
N ASN A 174 22.60 1.31 4.03
CA ASN A 174 22.73 2.26 5.14
C ASN A 174 21.49 3.15 5.35
N LYS A 175 20.28 2.57 5.32
CA LYS A 175 19.08 3.30 5.77
C LYS A 175 19.00 3.24 7.29
N PRO A 176 18.46 4.28 7.96
CA PRO A 176 18.33 4.32 9.41
C PRO A 176 17.12 3.49 9.87
N HIS A 177 16.89 2.32 9.28
CA HIS A 177 15.73 1.46 9.50
C HIS A 177 16.21 0.05 9.81
N ASP A 178 15.49 -0.66 10.68
CA ASP A 178 15.72 -2.07 10.97
C ASP A 178 14.56 -2.89 10.39
N PHE A 179 14.75 -3.36 9.16
CA PHE A 179 13.68 -4.06 8.42
C PHE A 179 13.35 -5.42 9.03
N HIS A 180 14.30 -6.05 9.71
CA HIS A 180 14.05 -7.33 10.38
C HIS A 180 13.22 -7.12 11.64
N ALA A 181 13.58 -6.14 12.47
CA ALA A 181 12.77 -5.78 13.63
C ALA A 181 11.34 -5.36 13.22
N GLU A 182 11.18 -4.64 12.10
CA GLU A 182 9.86 -4.33 11.54
C GLU A 182 9.09 -5.57 11.07
N GLU A 183 9.76 -6.57 10.48
CA GLU A 183 9.13 -7.84 10.11
C GLU A 183 8.57 -8.55 11.34
N VAL A 184 9.39 -8.72 12.37
CA VAL A 184 8.97 -9.34 13.63
C VAL A 184 7.83 -8.55 14.29
N TRP A 185 7.92 -7.22 14.33
CA TRP A 185 6.87 -6.37 14.88
C TRP A 185 5.53 -6.51 14.15
N VAL A 186 5.54 -6.57 12.81
CA VAL A 186 4.29 -6.79 12.05
C VAL A 186 3.74 -8.20 12.25
N GLU A 187 4.60 -9.22 12.37
CA GLU A 187 4.18 -10.59 12.68
C GLU A 187 3.51 -10.67 14.05
N GLU A 188 4.07 -10.02 15.07
CA GLU A 188 3.46 -9.89 16.41
C GLU A 188 2.12 -9.16 16.35
N LEU A 189 2.01 -8.09 15.54
CA LEU A 189 0.72 -7.42 15.33
C LEU A 189 -0.30 -8.32 14.64
N CYS A 190 0.08 -9.13 13.67
CA CYS A 190 -0.83 -10.08 13.02
C CYS A 190 -1.34 -11.13 14.03
N ALA A 191 -0.51 -11.55 14.98
CA ALA A 191 -0.91 -12.45 16.06
C ALA A 191 -1.85 -11.77 17.07
N ALA A 192 -1.64 -10.48 17.37
CA ALA A 192 -2.42 -9.73 18.35
C ALA A 192 -3.74 -9.17 17.79
N TYR A 193 -3.82 -8.85 16.50
CA TYR A 193 -4.96 -8.21 15.86
C TYR A 193 -5.52 -9.09 14.74
N SER A 194 -6.65 -9.75 15.01
CA SER A 194 -7.33 -10.62 14.03
C SER A 194 -7.80 -9.91 12.75
N CYS A 195 -7.88 -8.57 12.77
CA CYS A 195 -8.21 -7.78 11.59
C CYS A 195 -7.03 -7.61 10.63
N LEU A 196 -5.78 -7.87 11.05
CA LEU A 196 -4.57 -7.63 10.26
C LEU A 196 -4.02 -8.92 9.64
N GLU A 197 -3.73 -8.87 8.33
CA GLU A 197 -3.13 -9.98 7.60
C GLU A 197 -2.07 -9.47 6.60
N ILE A 198 -0.89 -10.10 6.57
CA ILE A 198 0.05 -9.94 5.44
C ILE A 198 -0.40 -10.83 4.29
N ARG A 199 -0.67 -10.23 3.12
CA ARG A 199 -0.94 -10.99 1.91
C ARG A 199 0.36 -11.63 1.40
N LYS A 200 0.58 -12.89 1.79
CA LYS A 200 1.70 -13.70 1.29
C LYS A 200 1.59 -13.91 -0.21
N HIS A 201 2.71 -13.87 -0.93
CA HIS A 201 2.73 -14.23 -2.35
C HIS A 201 2.21 -15.65 -2.56
N GLY A 202 1.52 -15.86 -3.68
CA GLY A 202 1.16 -17.22 -4.09
C GLY A 202 2.43 -18.06 -4.19
N ASN A 203 2.51 -19.14 -3.42
CA ASN A 203 3.59 -20.11 -3.57
C ASN A 203 3.46 -20.67 -5.00
N ARG A 204 4.27 -20.21 -5.95
CA ARG A 204 4.27 -20.75 -7.33
C ARG A 204 4.94 -22.13 -7.39
N ASN A 205 4.60 -22.99 -6.44
CA ASN A 205 4.77 -24.43 -6.57
C ASN A 205 3.36 -25.03 -6.69
N LEU A 206 3.10 -25.63 -7.86
CA LEU A 206 1.92 -26.43 -8.23
C LEU A 206 0.70 -25.65 -8.74
N GLU A 207 0.84 -25.00 -9.90
CA GLU A 207 -0.14 -25.26 -10.96
C GLU A 207 0.58 -26.12 -12.01
N PRO A 208 0.05 -27.31 -12.38
CA PRO A 208 0.58 -28.03 -13.52
C PRO A 208 0.41 -27.12 -14.74
N LYS A 209 1.52 -26.85 -15.44
CA LYS A 209 1.48 -26.19 -16.74
C LYS A 209 0.40 -26.88 -17.57
N THR A 210 -0.67 -26.19 -17.87
CA THR A 210 -1.69 -26.69 -18.78
C THR A 210 -0.97 -27.07 -20.07
N PRO A 211 -1.07 -28.33 -20.55
CA PRO A 211 -0.34 -28.73 -21.74
C PRO A 211 -0.74 -27.85 -22.92
N MET A 212 0.22 -27.49 -23.75
CA MET A 212 0.08 -26.69 -24.98
C MET A 212 -0.93 -27.24 -26.01
N HIS A 213 -1.66 -28.31 -25.70
CA HIS A 213 -2.64 -28.95 -26.58
C HIS A 213 -4.01 -28.26 -26.61
N THR A 214 -4.33 -27.33 -25.69
CA THR A 214 -5.67 -26.71 -25.65
C THR A 214 -5.85 -25.57 -26.66
N ILE A 215 -4.77 -24.92 -27.13
CA ILE A 215 -4.84 -23.85 -28.15
C ILE A 215 -5.27 -24.44 -29.49
N LEU A 216 -4.79 -25.64 -29.87
CA LEU A 216 -5.19 -26.29 -31.12
C LEU A 216 -6.69 -26.65 -31.13
N SER A 217 -7.24 -27.05 -29.99
CA SER A 217 -8.67 -27.40 -29.87
C SER A 217 -9.61 -26.19 -29.93
N TRP A 218 -9.12 -24.99 -29.58
CA TRP A 218 -9.89 -23.75 -29.67
C TRP A 218 -9.83 -23.18 -31.10
N VAL A 219 -8.65 -23.20 -31.72
CA VAL A 219 -8.46 -22.80 -33.13
C VAL A 219 -9.28 -23.71 -34.07
N LEU A 220 -9.28 -25.04 -33.87
CA LEU A 220 -10.08 -25.97 -34.67
C LEU A 220 -11.60 -25.79 -34.49
N ARG A 221 -12.06 -25.37 -33.30
CA ARG A 221 -13.48 -25.04 -33.05
C ARG A 221 -13.90 -23.71 -33.68
N CYS A 222 -13.01 -22.73 -33.76
CA CYS A 222 -13.26 -21.47 -34.45
C CYS A 222 -13.29 -21.65 -35.97
N MET A 223 -12.46 -22.53 -36.54
CA MET A 223 -12.46 -22.80 -37.98
C MET A 223 -13.71 -23.54 -38.46
N HIS A 224 -14.26 -24.48 -37.68
CA HIS A 224 -15.51 -25.17 -38.07
C HIS A 224 -16.72 -24.22 -38.13
N ARG A 225 -16.82 -23.22 -37.23
CA ARG A 225 -17.92 -22.25 -37.28
C ARG A 225 -17.85 -21.29 -38.47
N LEU A 226 -16.66 -21.01 -38.99
CA LEU A 226 -16.51 -20.16 -40.19
C LEU A 226 -16.94 -20.88 -41.48
N ILE A 227 -16.73 -22.20 -41.56
CA ILE A 227 -17.11 -23.00 -42.74
C ILE A 227 -18.63 -23.16 -42.85
N ASP A 228 -19.33 -23.36 -41.72
CA ASP A 228 -20.80 -23.49 -41.70
C ASP A 228 -21.53 -22.20 -42.10
N THR A 229 -20.90 -21.04 -41.90
CA THR A 229 -21.50 -19.73 -42.24
C THR A 229 -21.34 -19.40 -43.73
N LEU A 230 -20.35 -19.97 -44.42
CA LEU A 230 -20.07 -19.72 -45.84
C LEU A 230 -20.89 -20.62 -46.79
N PHE A 231 -21.48 -21.72 -46.31
CA PHE A 231 -22.28 -22.64 -47.13
C PHE A 231 -23.82 -22.48 -47.02
N ARG A 232 -24.33 -21.52 -46.23
CA ARG A 232 -25.78 -21.24 -46.07
C ARG A 232 -26.29 -19.98 -46.79
N ARG A 233 -25.57 -19.51 -47.81
CA ARG A 233 -26.09 -18.53 -48.77
C ARG A 233 -26.02 -19.10 -50.19
N ARG A 234 -26.99 -19.94 -50.51
CA ARG A 234 -27.61 -20.04 -51.83
C ARG A 234 -29.07 -19.65 -51.67
#